data_AF-A0A383ECM3-F1
#
_entry.id   AF-A0A383ECM3-F1
#
_cell.length_a   1.000
_cell.length_b   1.000
_cell.length_c   1.000
_cell.angle_alpha   90.00
_cell.angle_beta   90.00
_cell.angle_gamma   90.00
#
_symmetry.space_group_name_H-M   'P 1'
#
loop_
_entity.id
_entity.type
_entity.pdbx_description
1 polymer ?
#
loop_
_entity_poly.entity_id
_entity_poly.type
_entity_poly.pdbx_seq_one_letter_code
_entity_poly.pdbx_strand_id
1 'polypeptide(L)'
;VVRTTLSVILFTAVVASCGGGTDSGPGGGLLISSNQTGDWEVFIFDPDSSLSYQVTHEGPYVPEGQAFGAIVPGNDFEAVWSPDGTQIALTSDRSSDSKLYIVDTAGAEITEFAETAVGEPAWSPDGTQIAFRRDFQGDVELYLADVDGSNVRQL
;
A
#
# COMPACT_ATOMS: atom_id res chain seq x y z
N VAL A 1 -41.53 15.47 -12.23
CA VAL A 1 -40.56 14.70 -13.04
C VAL A 1 -39.19 14.92 -12.42
N VAL A 2 -38.80 14.06 -11.48
CA VAL A 2 -37.47 14.14 -10.86
C VAL A 2 -36.49 13.54 -11.86
N ARG A 3 -35.56 14.34 -12.37
CA ARG A 3 -34.48 13.87 -13.24
C ARG A 3 -33.39 13.31 -12.33
N THR A 4 -33.26 11.99 -12.30
CA THR A 4 -32.13 11.30 -11.70
C THR A 4 -30.94 11.49 -12.63
N THR A 5 -29.98 12.32 -12.24
CA THR A 5 -28.69 12.45 -12.93
C THR A 5 -27.86 11.21 -12.58
N LEU A 6 -27.70 10.28 -13.52
CA LEU A 6 -26.65 9.27 -13.41
C LEU A 6 -25.31 9.94 -13.72
N SER A 7 -24.49 10.14 -12.70
CA SER A 7 -23.08 10.46 -12.88
C SER A 7 -22.35 9.17 -13.24
N VAL A 8 -21.94 9.05 -14.49
CA VAL A 8 -21.02 8.01 -14.95
C VAL A 8 -19.63 8.43 -14.47
N ILE A 9 -19.12 7.79 -13.42
CA ILE A 9 -17.74 7.99 -12.96
C ILE A 9 -16.85 7.24 -13.96
N LEU A 10 -16.05 8.00 -14.70
CA LEU A 10 -15.07 7.47 -15.65
C LEU A 10 -13.85 7.00 -14.85
N PHE A 11 -13.61 5.69 -14.80
CA PHE A 11 -12.43 5.12 -14.15
C PHE A 11 -11.19 5.32 -15.02
N THR A 12 -10.33 6.28 -14.67
CA THR A 12 -8.92 6.23 -15.06
C THR A 12 -8.18 5.40 -14.02
N ALA A 13 -8.10 4.09 -14.24
CA ALA A 13 -7.20 3.23 -13.50
C ALA A 13 -5.77 3.47 -14.01
N VAL A 14 -4.89 3.96 -13.15
CA VAL A 14 -3.45 3.92 -13.40
C VAL A 14 -2.98 2.57 -12.88
N VAL A 15 -2.73 1.64 -13.80
CA VAL A 15 -2.03 0.39 -13.49
C VAL A 15 -0.57 0.75 -13.29
N ALA A 16 -0.12 0.86 -12.04
CA ALA A 16 1.29 0.99 -11.72
C ALA A 16 1.93 -0.41 -11.81
N SER A 17 2.18 -0.88 -13.03
CA SER A 17 3.01 -2.06 -13.27
C SER A 17 4.37 -1.59 -13.74
N CYS A 18 5.37 -1.61 -12.87
CA CYS A 18 6.77 -1.65 -13.29
C CYS A 18 7.70 -2.15 -12.17
N GLY A 19 7.52 -3.41 -11.75
CA GLY A 19 8.46 -4.10 -10.87
C GLY A 19 8.01 -5.56 -10.69
N GLY A 20 8.87 -6.53 -10.96
CA GLY A 20 8.50 -7.94 -10.98
C GLY A 20 8.20 -8.50 -9.59
N GLY A 21 6.95 -8.40 -9.16
CA GLY A 21 6.36 -9.06 -7.99
C GLY A 21 4.87 -9.23 -8.25
N THR A 22 4.23 -10.28 -7.75
CA THR A 22 2.89 -10.68 -8.18
C THR A 22 1.80 -9.69 -7.74
N ASP A 23 1.45 -8.75 -8.62
CA ASP A 23 0.28 -7.86 -8.47
C ASP A 23 -1.05 -8.63 -8.30
N SER A 24 -1.07 -9.93 -8.59
CA SER A 24 -2.22 -10.81 -8.46
C SER A 24 -2.19 -11.64 -7.17
N GLY A 25 -3.06 -11.30 -6.24
CA GLY A 25 -3.37 -12.07 -5.03
C GLY A 25 -4.41 -13.18 -5.26
N PRO A 26 -4.94 -13.79 -4.18
CA PRO A 26 -5.95 -14.85 -4.26
C PRO A 26 -7.15 -14.45 -5.11
N GLY A 27 -7.65 -15.38 -5.93
CA GLY A 27 -8.82 -15.13 -6.79
C GLY A 27 -8.59 -14.12 -7.92
N GLY A 28 -7.34 -13.76 -8.22
CA GLY A 28 -7.04 -12.76 -9.26
C GLY A 28 -7.14 -11.31 -8.77
N GLY A 29 -7.23 -11.09 -7.46
CA GLY A 29 -7.29 -9.76 -6.87
C GLY A 29 -6.06 -8.91 -7.20
N LEU A 30 -6.26 -7.72 -7.75
CA LEU A 30 -5.20 -6.78 -8.12
C LEU A 30 -5.05 -5.69 -7.06
N LEU A 31 -3.81 -5.36 -6.67
CA LEU A 31 -3.54 -4.18 -5.85
C LEU A 31 -3.56 -2.92 -6.73
N ILE A 32 -4.22 -1.88 -6.26
CA ILE A 32 -4.32 -0.59 -6.95
C ILE A 32 -4.11 0.53 -5.94
N SER A 33 -3.18 1.44 -6.22
CA SER A 33 -3.08 2.72 -5.50
C SER A 33 -4.06 3.73 -6.11
N SER A 34 -4.90 4.36 -5.30
CA SER A 34 -5.89 5.34 -5.75
C SER A 34 -5.98 6.54 -4.82
N ASN A 35 -6.08 7.74 -5.41
CA ASN A 35 -6.24 9.02 -4.69
C ASN A 35 -7.69 9.52 -4.69
N GLN A 36 -8.67 8.61 -4.72
CA GLN A 36 -10.09 9.00 -4.78
C GLN A 36 -10.63 9.55 -3.45
N THR A 37 -9.88 9.34 -2.36
CA THR A 37 -10.23 9.68 -0.97
C THR A 37 -9.56 10.96 -0.46
N GLY A 38 -8.60 11.51 -1.22
CA GLY A 38 -7.85 12.73 -0.88
C GLY A 38 -6.37 12.46 -0.58
N ASP A 39 -6.02 11.20 -0.45
CA ASP A 39 -4.70 10.60 -0.22
C ASP A 39 -4.54 9.31 -1.03
N TRP A 40 -3.30 8.91 -1.33
CA TRP A 40 -3.04 7.67 -2.06
C TRP A 40 -3.22 6.46 -1.14
N GLU A 41 -4.29 5.71 -1.32
CA GLU A 41 -4.57 4.50 -0.54
C GLU A 41 -4.52 3.24 -1.42
N VAL A 42 -4.34 2.09 -0.77
CA VAL A 42 -4.27 0.77 -1.43
C VAL A 42 -5.66 0.12 -1.44
N PHE A 43 -6.07 -0.33 -2.62
CA PHE A 43 -7.31 -1.03 -2.87
C PHE A 43 -7.01 -2.42 -3.44
N ILE A 44 -7.89 -3.37 -3.17
CA ILE A 44 -7.91 -4.64 -3.89
C ILE A 44 -9.09 -4.62 -4.86
N PHE A 45 -8.80 -4.87 -6.11
CA PHE A 45 -9.77 -5.02 -7.19
C PHE A 45 -9.95 -6.50 -7.53
N ASP A 46 -11.19 -6.98 -7.42
CA ASP A 46 -11.59 -8.29 -7.89
C ASP A 46 -12.05 -8.18 -9.36
N PRO A 47 -11.29 -8.74 -10.32
CA PRO A 47 -11.62 -8.65 -11.75
C PRO A 47 -12.88 -9.44 -12.13
N ASP A 48 -13.25 -10.47 -11.37
CA ASP A 48 -14.38 -11.34 -11.68
C ASP A 48 -15.70 -10.67 -11.27
N SER A 49 -15.70 -9.95 -10.14
CA SER A 49 -16.87 -9.21 -9.66
C SER A 49 -16.86 -7.73 -10.03
N SER A 50 -15.75 -7.21 -10.57
CA SER A 50 -15.50 -5.77 -10.82
C SER A 50 -15.65 -4.89 -9.57
N LEU A 51 -15.57 -5.48 -8.38
CA LEU A 51 -15.63 -4.77 -7.11
C LEU A 51 -14.21 -4.34 -6.70
N SER A 52 -14.11 -3.14 -6.13
CA SER A 52 -12.91 -2.72 -5.40
C SER A 52 -13.25 -2.54 -3.93
N TYR A 53 -12.35 -2.97 -3.06
CA TYR A 53 -12.42 -2.70 -1.63
C TYR A 53 -11.15 -2.02 -1.14
N GLN A 54 -11.34 -1.02 -0.28
CA GLN A 54 -10.26 -0.27 0.33
C GLN A 54 -9.59 -1.12 1.41
N VAL A 55 -8.27 -1.20 1.37
CA VAL A 55 -7.47 -1.96 2.36
C VAL A 55 -6.92 -1.02 3.41
N THR A 56 -6.32 0.09 3.00
CA THR A 56 -5.78 1.08 3.94
C THR A 56 -6.74 2.25 4.09
N HIS A 57 -6.97 2.69 5.33
CA HIS A 57 -7.81 3.83 5.63
C HIS A 57 -7.15 4.70 6.70
N GLU A 58 -6.64 5.87 6.31
CA GLU A 58 -6.05 6.80 7.26
C GLU A 58 -6.78 8.15 7.19
N GLY A 59 -7.28 8.62 8.33
CA GLY A 59 -7.85 9.96 8.48
C GLY A 59 -9.29 10.19 7.99
N PRO A 60 -9.95 11.25 8.51
CA PRO A 60 -11.28 11.63 8.05
C PRO A 60 -11.19 12.19 6.62
N TYR A 61 -11.91 11.58 5.68
CA TYR A 61 -12.10 12.04 4.30
C TYR A 61 -12.02 13.57 4.15
N VAL A 62 -11.02 14.06 3.42
CA VAL A 62 -10.87 15.49 3.07
C VAL A 62 -11.32 15.67 1.63
N PRO A 63 -12.44 16.36 1.35
CA PRO A 63 -12.90 16.58 -0.01
C PRO A 63 -11.83 17.25 -0.89
N GLU A 64 -11.72 16.78 -2.13
CA GLU A 64 -10.78 17.28 -3.14
C GLU A 64 -10.80 18.82 -3.20
N GLY A 65 -9.65 19.44 -2.96
CA GLY A 65 -9.48 20.91 -3.01
C GLY A 65 -9.40 21.65 -1.68
N GLN A 66 -9.41 20.96 -0.53
CA GLN A 66 -9.09 21.57 0.77
C GLN A 66 -7.73 21.10 1.31
N ALA A 67 -6.69 21.91 1.12
CA ALA A 67 -5.40 21.68 1.76
C ALA A 67 -5.48 22.02 3.26
N PHE A 68 -5.23 21.05 4.14
CA PHE A 68 -5.07 21.29 5.57
C PHE A 68 -3.67 20.87 6.02
N GLY A 69 -2.82 21.85 6.31
CA GLY A 69 -1.55 21.62 7.01
C GLY A 69 -1.75 21.28 8.49
N ALA A 70 -2.28 20.09 8.81
CA ALA A 70 -2.24 19.58 10.20
C ALA A 70 -2.45 18.05 10.40
N ILE A 71 -3.00 17.28 9.45
CA ILE A 71 -2.92 15.80 9.43
C ILE A 71 -2.96 15.44 7.96
N VAL A 72 -1.82 15.06 7.36
CA VAL A 72 -1.83 14.44 6.04
C VAL A 72 -2.02 12.96 6.33
N PRO A 73 -3.18 12.36 6.01
CA PRO A 73 -3.26 10.91 6.01
C PRO A 73 -2.18 10.41 5.06
N GLY A 74 -1.36 9.48 5.55
CA GLY A 74 -0.16 9.10 4.82
C GLY A 74 -0.53 8.37 3.54
N ASN A 75 0.24 8.65 2.51
CA ASN A 75 0.15 7.97 1.25
C ASN A 75 0.79 6.58 1.37
N ASP A 76 0.04 5.59 0.92
CA ASP A 76 0.45 4.20 0.83
C ASP A 76 0.81 3.85 -0.62
N PHE A 77 2.01 3.31 -0.79
CA PHE A 77 2.59 3.03 -2.08
C PHE A 77 3.17 1.62 -2.15
N GLU A 78 3.38 1.18 -3.39
CA GLU A 78 4.25 0.04 -3.71
C GLU A 78 3.83 -1.25 -2.97
N ALA A 79 2.52 -1.43 -2.81
CA ALA A 79 1.95 -2.55 -2.08
C ALA A 79 2.16 -3.88 -2.81
N VAL A 80 2.54 -4.91 -2.07
CA VAL A 80 2.79 -6.26 -2.60
C VAL A 80 2.17 -7.34 -1.72
N TRP A 81 1.59 -8.35 -2.38
CA TRP A 81 1.04 -9.51 -1.70
C TRP A 81 2.12 -10.39 -1.07
N SER A 82 1.82 -10.88 0.13
CA SER A 82 2.51 -12.04 0.71
C SER A 82 2.29 -13.30 -0.14
N PRO A 83 3.19 -14.28 -0.11
CA PRO A 83 3.09 -15.50 -0.93
C PRO A 83 1.83 -16.33 -0.67
N ASP A 84 1.27 -16.27 0.55
CA ASP A 84 0.03 -16.95 0.93
C ASP A 84 -1.23 -16.11 0.66
N GLY A 85 -1.06 -14.85 0.27
CA GLY A 85 -2.14 -13.92 -0.05
C GLY A 85 -2.97 -13.46 1.14
N THR A 86 -2.46 -13.61 2.37
CA THR A 86 -3.19 -13.20 3.59
C THR A 86 -2.78 -11.83 4.11
N GLN A 87 -1.61 -11.36 3.69
CA GLN A 87 -1.00 -10.10 4.12
C GLN A 87 -0.51 -9.29 2.92
N ILE A 88 -0.35 -7.99 3.12
CA ILE A 88 0.16 -7.03 2.15
C ILE A 88 1.26 -6.22 2.83
N ALA A 89 2.41 -6.13 2.17
CA ALA A 89 3.47 -5.20 2.57
C ALA A 89 3.35 -3.93 1.74
N LEU A 90 3.53 -2.77 2.35
CA LEU A 90 3.44 -1.47 1.69
C LEU A 90 4.37 -0.45 2.33
N THR A 91 4.76 0.56 1.58
CA THR A 91 5.47 1.72 2.11
C THR A 91 4.47 2.84 2.38
N SER A 92 4.50 3.43 3.57
CA SER A 92 3.60 4.53 3.95
C SER A 92 4.37 5.70 4.53
N ASP A 93 4.01 6.91 4.12
CA ASP A 93 4.54 8.17 4.67
C ASP A 93 3.68 8.74 5.82
N ARG A 94 2.77 7.94 6.41
CA ARG A 94 1.91 8.36 7.53
C ARG A 94 2.64 8.74 8.81
N SER A 95 3.93 8.44 8.89
CA SER A 95 4.79 8.84 10.01
C SER A 95 5.68 10.03 9.65
N SER A 96 6.59 10.46 10.52
CA SER A 96 7.53 11.54 10.17
C SER A 96 8.41 11.22 8.96
N ASP A 97 8.60 9.93 8.68
CA ASP A 97 9.37 9.38 7.58
C ASP A 97 8.60 8.24 6.89
N SER A 98 8.95 7.93 5.64
CA SER A 98 8.39 6.75 4.95
C SER A 98 8.88 5.47 5.62
N LYS A 99 7.95 4.57 5.93
CA LYS A 99 8.22 3.30 6.62
C LYS A 99 7.53 2.14 5.93
N LEU A 100 8.04 0.95 6.17
CA LEU A 100 7.44 -0.30 5.74
C LEU A 100 6.37 -0.73 6.74
N TYR A 101 5.24 -1.19 6.22
CA TYR A 101 4.14 -1.74 7.00
C TYR A 101 3.68 -3.07 6.41
N ILE A 102 3.17 -3.93 7.28
CA ILE A 102 2.45 -5.15 6.91
C ILE A 102 1.04 -5.04 7.46
N VAL A 103 0.05 -5.23 6.60
CA VAL A 103 -1.38 -5.21 6.91
C VAL A 103 -2.02 -6.54 6.50
N ASP A 104 -3.11 -6.92 7.15
CA ASP A 104 -3.95 -8.02 6.68
C ASP A 104 -4.89 -7.57 5.54
N THR A 105 -5.53 -8.54 4.89
CA THR A 105 -6.55 -8.29 3.85
C THR A 105 -7.79 -7.53 4.32
N ALA A 106 -8.04 -7.45 5.62
CA ALA A 106 -9.13 -6.68 6.21
C ALA A 106 -8.70 -5.25 6.57
N GLY A 107 -7.44 -4.88 6.31
CA GLY A 107 -6.88 -3.56 6.58
C GLY A 107 -6.33 -3.39 8.00
N ALA A 108 -6.25 -4.45 8.80
CA ALA A 108 -5.64 -4.37 10.12
C ALA A 108 -4.12 -4.32 10.00
N GLU A 109 -3.50 -3.31 10.61
CA GLU A 109 -2.05 -3.26 10.74
C GLU A 109 -1.54 -4.40 11.61
N ILE A 110 -0.58 -5.16 11.06
CA ILE A 110 0.09 -6.26 11.75
C ILE A 110 1.46 -5.81 12.26
N THR A 111 2.21 -5.03 11.47
CA THR A 111 3.58 -4.65 11.81
C THR A 111 3.96 -3.30 11.18
N GLU A 112 4.58 -2.44 12.00
CA GLU A 112 5.31 -1.24 11.60
C GLU A 112 6.81 -1.50 11.75
N PHE A 113 7.59 -1.27 10.69
CA PHE A 113 9.05 -1.35 10.75
C PHE A 113 9.63 -0.03 11.27
N ALA A 114 10.56 -0.10 12.22
CA ALA A 114 11.15 1.09 12.83
C ALA A 114 12.04 1.90 11.88
N GLU A 115 12.62 1.25 10.88
CA GLU A 115 13.54 1.85 9.92
C GLU A 115 12.80 2.62 8.83
N THR A 116 13.46 3.65 8.30
CA THR A 116 13.02 4.30 7.08
C THR A 116 13.04 3.29 5.93
N ALA A 117 11.97 3.29 5.14
CA ALA A 117 11.85 2.42 3.98
C ALA A 117 11.44 3.24 2.77
N VAL A 118 12.05 2.93 1.63
CA VAL A 118 11.74 3.53 0.34
C VAL A 118 11.61 2.44 -0.72
N GLY A 119 10.55 2.47 -1.52
CA GLY A 119 10.40 1.53 -2.62
C GLY A 119 9.49 0.34 -2.38
N GLU A 120 9.45 -0.49 -3.42
CA GLU A 120 8.83 -1.81 -3.47
C GLU A 120 9.52 -2.79 -2.50
N PRO A 121 8.86 -3.17 -1.39
CA PRO A 121 9.33 -4.28 -0.58
C PRO A 121 9.13 -5.61 -1.34
N ALA A 122 9.89 -6.64 -0.95
CA ALA A 122 9.80 -7.95 -1.56
C ALA A 122 9.74 -9.05 -0.49
N TRP A 123 8.71 -9.90 -0.58
CA TRP A 123 8.58 -11.05 0.29
C TRP A 123 9.56 -12.17 -0.07
N SER A 124 10.10 -12.81 0.95
CA SER A 124 10.72 -14.12 0.82
C SER A 124 9.69 -15.17 0.35
N PRO A 125 10.09 -16.22 -0.40
CA PRO A 125 9.14 -17.23 -0.90
C PRO A 125 8.37 -18.00 0.18
N ASP A 126 8.93 -18.09 1.40
CA ASP A 126 8.29 -18.73 2.54
C ASP A 126 7.42 -17.77 3.38
N GLY A 127 7.40 -16.48 3.02
CA GLY A 127 6.61 -15.45 3.69
C GLY A 127 7.13 -15.08 5.08
N THR A 128 8.37 -15.43 5.45
CA THR A 128 8.90 -15.18 6.80
C THR A 128 9.75 -13.92 6.91
N GLN A 129 10.25 -13.42 5.79
CA GLN A 129 11.14 -12.26 5.69
C GLN A 129 10.69 -11.29 4.59
N ILE A 130 11.05 -10.02 4.75
CA ILE A 130 10.92 -8.97 3.75
C ILE A 130 12.28 -8.32 3.47
N ALA A 131 12.60 -8.18 2.18
CA ALA A 131 13.65 -7.30 1.70
C ALA A 131 13.08 -5.92 1.37
N PHE A 132 13.77 -4.87 1.76
CA PHE A 132 13.37 -3.48 1.50
C PHE A 132 14.60 -2.60 1.31
N ARG A 133 14.42 -1.40 0.73
CA ARG A 133 15.50 -0.41 0.66
C ARG A 133 15.33 0.59 1.79
N ARG A 134 16.44 0.94 2.44
CA ARG A 134 16.49 1.98 3.46
C ARG A 134 17.26 3.15 2.90
N ASP A 135 16.68 4.35 2.99
CA ASP A 135 17.39 5.60 2.72
C ASP A 135 17.86 6.19 4.05
N PHE A 136 19.17 6.32 4.20
CA PHE A 136 19.79 7.04 5.30
C PHE A 136 20.67 8.17 4.78
N GLN A 137 20.14 9.40 4.82
CA GLN A 137 20.83 10.62 4.38
C GLN A 137 21.26 10.60 2.90
N GLY A 138 20.48 9.94 2.05
CA GLY A 138 20.74 9.82 0.61
C GLY A 138 21.61 8.63 0.22
N ASP A 139 22.03 7.80 1.19
CA ASP A 139 22.62 6.50 0.93
C ASP A 139 21.50 5.45 0.99
N VAL A 140 21.29 4.74 -0.11
CA VAL A 140 20.21 3.77 -0.27
C VAL A 140 20.81 2.38 -0.34
N GLU A 141 20.61 1.58 0.71
CA GLU A 141 21.05 0.19 0.74
C GLU A 141 19.89 -0.80 0.91
N LEU A 142 20.17 -2.06 0.61
CA LEU A 142 19.23 -3.17 0.77
C LEU A 142 19.32 -3.76 2.17
N TYR A 143 18.16 -3.95 2.77
CA TYR A 143 17.99 -4.56 4.07
C TYR A 143 17.04 -5.75 3.97
N LEU A 144 17.20 -6.68 4.91
CA LEU A 144 16.36 -7.84 5.11
C LEU A 144 15.93 -7.86 6.57
N ALA A 145 14.66 -8.15 6.82
CA ALA A 145 14.10 -8.27 8.15
C ALA A 145 13.08 -9.40 8.21
N ASP A 146 12.83 -9.91 9.40
CA ASP A 146 11.73 -10.82 9.63
C ASP A 146 10.40 -10.04 9.61
N VAL A 147 9.31 -10.71 9.25
CA VAL A 147 8.00 -10.07 9.05
C VAL A 147 7.41 -9.44 10.31
N ASP A 148 7.90 -9.82 11.49
CA ASP A 148 7.52 -9.19 12.76
C ASP A 148 8.31 -7.90 13.06
N GLY A 149 9.14 -7.43 12.11
CA GLY A 149 9.99 -6.26 12.24
C GLY A 149 11.32 -6.53 12.94
N SER A 150 11.60 -7.77 13.34
CA SER A 150 12.84 -8.14 14.01
C SER A 150 13.95 -8.54 13.03
N ASN A 151 15.16 -8.76 13.55
CA ASN A 151 16.32 -9.26 12.81
C ASN A 151 16.70 -8.45 11.56
N VAL A 152 16.45 -7.14 11.58
CA VAL A 152 16.84 -6.20 10.53
C VAL A 152 18.36 -6.23 10.31
N ARG A 153 18.79 -6.50 9.08
CA ARG A 153 20.20 -6.48 8.68
C ARG A 153 20.39 -5.98 7.25
N GLN A 154 21.51 -5.31 7.03
CA GLN A 154 21.96 -4.93 5.68
C GLN A 154 22.43 -6.18 4.91
N LEU A 155 22.15 -6.22 3.60
CA LEU A 155 22.59 -7.25 2.66
C LEU A 155 23.93 -6.92 1.99
#